data_AF-A0AAD8YBV0-F1
#
_entry.id   AF-A0AAD8YBV0-F1
#
_cell.length_a   1.000
_cell.length_b   1.000
_cell.length_c   1.000
_cell.angle_alpha   90.00
_cell.angle_beta   90.00
_cell.angle_gamma   90.00
#
_symmetry.space_group_name_H-M   'P 1'
#
loop_
_entity.id
_entity.type
_entity.pdbx_description
1 polymer ?
#
loop_
_entity_poly.entity_id
_entity_poly.type
_entity_poly.pdbx_seq_one_letter_code
_entity_poly.pdbx_strand_id
1 'polypeptide(L)'
;MVSIFKKNNSSSSRKMFKAKMMSKSSLSVTIDSPVSRSDLSIATEPMTIAGLIGNRRWSLLEHLLMDGAPLSIDGPDMAEHAITEHIVVHFAVRFQAPLRTVSLLSKLYPSSISSPDACGRYPVHVACKWSATPDVVNYLVRLNSSACGVQDSFGKTPMHYVAEFYVANYQLPLEMLYPMDESMMQVVKLLKSAAPTSLNLEDDEGCNAIEYALVNDVNIKVIKVMQRACRDDWRQRSKASDEGLRRRHSDLIKDLEELTMTLQEDMRNGGCDNDLKFAHHSALTTRRRGSMVQVSNGRVHVDDPAADPQKPTTVAARSA
;
A
#
# COMPACT_ATOMS: atom_id res chain seq x y z
N MET A 1 -13.03 -40.95 -9.38
CA MET A 1 -12.40 -40.91 -10.72
C MET A 1 -11.48 -39.71 -10.76
N VAL A 2 -10.18 -39.98 -10.70
CA VAL A 2 -9.09 -39.02 -10.81
C VAL A 2 -9.06 -38.53 -12.25
N SER A 3 -9.11 -37.22 -12.49
CA SER A 3 -8.82 -36.66 -13.82
C SER A 3 -7.63 -35.71 -13.74
N ILE A 4 -6.66 -36.08 -14.53
CA ILE A 4 -5.29 -35.58 -14.63
C ILE A 4 -5.34 -34.24 -15.39
N PHE A 5 -4.92 -33.14 -14.76
CA PHE A 5 -4.57 -31.92 -15.49
C PHE A 5 -3.06 -31.79 -15.60
N LYS A 6 -2.63 -31.77 -16.87
CA LYS A 6 -1.26 -31.73 -17.36
C LYS A 6 -0.49 -30.53 -16.80
N LYS A 7 0.68 -30.81 -16.23
CA LYS A 7 1.78 -29.86 -16.09
C LYS A 7 2.21 -29.39 -17.49
N ASN A 8 1.88 -28.16 -17.85
CA ASN A 8 2.60 -27.44 -18.90
C ASN A 8 3.59 -26.49 -18.24
N ASN A 9 4.85 -26.81 -18.46
CA ASN A 9 6.03 -26.20 -17.89
C ASN A 9 6.44 -25.02 -18.81
N SER A 10 5.99 -23.79 -18.52
CA SER A 10 6.50 -22.58 -19.19
C SER A 10 7.59 -21.93 -18.32
N SER A 11 8.75 -22.58 -18.33
CA SER A 11 9.99 -22.05 -17.79
C SER A 11 10.54 -20.90 -18.65
N SER A 12 9.95 -19.69 -18.56
CA SER A 12 10.41 -18.54 -19.37
C SER A 12 10.62 -17.21 -18.65
N SER A 13 10.63 -17.16 -17.32
CA SER A 13 10.96 -15.92 -16.57
C SER A 13 12.09 -16.07 -15.53
N ARG A 14 12.83 -17.19 -15.52
CA ARG A 14 13.97 -17.43 -14.60
C ARG A 14 15.33 -16.94 -15.10
N LYS A 15 15.37 -15.88 -15.91
CA LYS A 15 16.65 -15.26 -16.32
C LYS A 15 16.57 -13.76 -16.12
N MET A 16 17.28 -13.30 -15.09
CA MET A 16 18.08 -12.07 -14.98
C MET A 16 18.20 -11.75 -13.48
N PHE A 17 19.36 -11.21 -13.07
CA PHE A 17 19.78 -10.93 -11.68
C PHE A 17 20.41 -12.08 -10.88
N LYS A 18 21.51 -12.62 -11.42
CA LYS A 18 22.55 -13.26 -10.61
C LYS A 18 23.43 -12.16 -10.02
N ALA A 19 23.10 -11.68 -8.82
CA ALA A 19 24.00 -10.81 -8.05
C ALA A 19 25.20 -11.64 -7.57
N LYS A 20 26.39 -11.08 -7.81
CA LYS A 20 27.72 -11.67 -7.63
C LYS A 20 27.97 -12.05 -6.16
N MET A 21 27.84 -13.34 -5.83
CA MET A 21 28.42 -13.89 -4.59
C MET A 21 29.94 -13.95 -4.75
N MET A 22 30.67 -13.22 -3.90
CA MET A 22 32.11 -13.37 -3.77
C MET A 22 32.41 -14.66 -2.99
N SER A 23 33.12 -15.56 -3.67
CA SER A 23 33.67 -16.80 -3.15
C SER A 23 34.75 -16.49 -2.10
N LYS A 24 34.65 -17.11 -0.92
CA LYS A 24 35.77 -17.19 0.03
C LYS A 24 36.72 -18.28 -0.46
N SER A 25 37.86 -17.88 -1.03
CA SER A 25 38.98 -18.79 -1.28
C SER A 25 40.00 -18.67 -0.15
N SER A 26 40.14 -19.75 0.61
CA SER A 26 41.22 -20.01 1.55
C SER A 26 42.56 -19.97 0.81
N LEU A 27 43.48 -19.10 1.24
CA LEU A 27 44.88 -19.16 0.81
C LEU A 27 45.78 -19.12 2.04
N SER A 28 46.55 -20.20 2.16
CA SER A 28 47.62 -20.42 3.13
C SER A 28 48.72 -19.37 2.98
N VAL A 29 49.04 -18.72 4.09
CA VAL A 29 50.16 -17.77 4.20
C VAL A 29 51.48 -18.53 4.17
N THR A 30 52.28 -18.31 3.14
CA THR A 30 53.74 -18.52 3.18
C THR A 30 54.39 -17.14 3.12
N ILE A 31 55.23 -16.86 4.11
CA ILE A 31 55.98 -15.62 4.29
C ILE A 31 57.26 -15.75 3.47
N ASP A 32 57.56 -14.81 2.59
CA ASP A 32 58.89 -14.19 2.52
C ASP A 32 59.00 -13.02 1.51
N SER A 33 59.61 -11.94 2.02
CA SER A 33 60.41 -10.90 1.35
C SER A 33 59.73 -9.72 0.61
N PRO A 34 60.37 -8.52 0.63
CA PRO A 34 59.69 -7.23 0.65
C PRO A 34 59.59 -6.59 -0.74
N VAL A 35 58.36 -6.27 -1.16
CA VAL A 35 58.11 -5.51 -2.39
C VAL A 35 57.89 -4.03 -2.07
N SER A 36 58.49 -3.20 -2.92
CA SER A 36 58.69 -1.75 -2.79
C SER A 36 57.41 -0.96 -2.53
N ARG A 37 57.56 0.06 -1.67
CA ARG A 37 56.61 1.14 -1.43
C ARG A 37 56.47 2.05 -2.66
N SER A 38 55.66 1.65 -3.63
CA SER A 38 55.10 2.55 -4.64
C SER A 38 53.96 1.80 -5.32
N ASP A 39 52.76 2.39 -5.29
CA ASP A 39 51.53 1.94 -5.97
C ASP A 39 50.51 1.13 -5.15
N LEU A 40 50.37 1.47 -3.86
CA LEU A 40 49.09 1.27 -3.17
C LEU A 40 48.24 2.54 -3.29
N SER A 41 47.76 2.84 -4.50
CA SER A 41 46.61 3.73 -4.66
C SER A 41 45.37 2.99 -4.16
N ILE A 42 45.20 2.96 -2.83
CA ILE A 42 43.90 2.69 -2.23
C ILE A 42 43.05 3.89 -2.65
N ALA A 43 42.36 3.77 -3.77
CA ALA A 43 41.28 4.69 -4.12
C ALA A 43 40.27 4.58 -2.99
N THR A 44 40.30 5.53 -2.05
CA THR A 44 39.33 5.65 -0.99
C THR A 44 38.04 6.10 -1.66
N GLU A 45 37.21 5.14 -2.09
CA GLU A 45 35.84 5.38 -2.51
C GLU A 45 35.19 6.35 -1.52
N PRO A 46 34.56 7.44 -1.99
CA PRO A 46 33.97 8.44 -1.11
C PRO A 46 32.96 7.77 -0.20
N MET A 47 33.03 8.08 1.09
CA MET A 47 32.18 7.46 2.09
C MET A 47 30.77 8.03 1.99
N THR A 48 29.87 7.29 1.35
CA THR A 48 28.47 7.70 1.13
C THR A 48 27.51 6.94 2.04
N ILE A 49 26.31 7.49 2.25
CA ILE A 49 25.24 6.81 2.99
C ILE A 49 24.88 5.49 2.29
N ALA A 50 24.72 5.50 0.96
CA ALA A 50 24.50 4.34 0.12
C ALA A 50 25.58 3.27 0.31
N GLY A 51 26.86 3.66 0.27
CA GLY A 51 27.99 2.75 0.46
C GLY A 51 27.98 2.12 1.85
N LEU A 52 27.67 2.89 2.89
CA LEU A 52 27.56 2.40 4.26
C LEU A 52 26.41 1.40 4.43
N ILE A 53 25.24 1.70 3.84
CA ILE A 53 24.07 0.81 3.84
C ILE A 53 24.37 -0.48 3.07
N GLY A 54 24.94 -0.37 1.87
CA GLY A 54 25.26 -1.51 1.01
C GLY A 54 26.24 -2.50 1.66
N ASN A 55 27.19 -1.97 2.45
CA ASN A 55 28.12 -2.75 3.25
C ASN A 55 27.59 -3.11 4.66
N ARG A 56 26.33 -2.80 4.97
CA ARG A 56 25.67 -3.06 6.27
C ARG A 56 26.43 -2.51 7.48
N ARG A 57 27.12 -1.38 7.33
CA ARG A 57 27.91 -0.71 8.38
C ARG A 57 27.03 0.19 9.27
N TRP A 58 26.00 -0.40 9.89
CA TRP A 58 24.94 0.32 10.61
C TRP A 58 25.45 1.22 11.73
N SER A 59 26.28 0.69 12.64
CA SER A 59 26.78 1.44 13.79
C SER A 59 27.62 2.65 13.38
N LEU A 60 28.42 2.52 12.32
CA LEU A 60 29.22 3.62 11.82
C LEU A 60 28.36 4.67 11.12
N LEU A 61 27.38 4.24 10.31
CA LEU A 61 26.42 5.15 9.70
C LEU A 61 25.68 5.96 10.77
N GLU A 62 25.19 5.29 11.80
CA GLU A 62 24.49 5.93 12.92
C GLU A 62 25.39 6.94 13.64
N HIS A 63 26.65 6.60 13.91
CA HIS A 63 27.59 7.50 14.56
C HIS A 63 27.88 8.74 13.71
N LEU A 64 28.23 8.56 12.43
CA LEU A 64 28.56 9.67 11.52
C LEU A 64 27.38 10.62 11.31
N LEU A 65 26.16 10.09 11.18
CA LEU A 65 24.97 10.91 11.02
C LEU A 65 24.60 11.67 12.30
N MET A 66 24.81 11.07 13.48
CA MET A 66 24.58 11.75 14.77
C MET A 66 25.59 12.85 15.04
N ASP A 67 26.84 12.66 14.58
CA ASP A 67 27.92 13.64 14.71
C ASP A 67 27.81 14.78 13.68
N GLY A 68 26.81 14.74 12.78
CA GLY A 68 26.58 15.78 11.77
C GLY A 68 27.58 15.74 10.61
N ALA A 69 28.20 14.59 10.34
CA ALA A 69 29.12 14.45 9.21
C ALA A 69 28.39 14.74 7.87
N PRO A 70 28.96 15.58 6.98
CA PRO A 70 28.36 15.90 5.69
C PRO A 70 28.57 14.75 4.70
N LEU A 71 27.81 13.66 4.89
CA LEU A 71 27.83 12.50 3.99
C LEU A 71 26.91 12.76 2.79
N SER A 72 27.43 12.53 1.58
CA SER A 72 26.56 12.46 0.40
C SER A 72 25.72 11.18 0.45
N ILE A 73 24.51 11.25 -0.11
CA ILE A 73 23.62 10.09 -0.15
C ILE A 73 24.23 9.00 -1.03
N ASP A 74 24.69 9.36 -2.23
CA ASP A 74 25.31 8.45 -3.19
C ASP A 74 26.53 9.09 -3.87
N GLY A 75 27.27 8.29 -4.63
CA GLY A 75 28.43 8.72 -5.40
C GLY A 75 28.04 9.51 -6.66
N PRO A 76 28.93 10.38 -7.16
CA PRO A 76 28.67 11.22 -8.33
C PRO A 76 28.51 10.45 -9.66
N ASP A 77 28.99 9.20 -9.72
CA ASP A 77 29.08 8.42 -10.97
C ASP A 77 27.81 7.61 -11.30
N MET A 78 26.77 7.63 -10.45
CA MET A 78 25.63 6.72 -10.54
C MET A 78 24.31 7.38 -11.00
N ALA A 79 24.36 8.43 -11.83
CA ALA A 79 23.20 9.30 -12.09
C ALA A 79 21.88 8.59 -12.50
N GLU A 80 21.93 7.47 -13.24
CA GLU A 80 20.71 6.76 -13.67
C GLU A 80 20.12 5.85 -12.58
N HIS A 81 20.93 5.35 -11.63
CA HIS A 81 20.50 4.44 -10.56
C HIS A 81 20.80 5.00 -9.16
N ALA A 82 21.01 6.32 -9.07
CA ALA A 82 21.45 6.98 -7.86
C ALA A 82 20.41 6.85 -6.76
N ILE A 83 20.89 6.56 -5.55
CA ILE A 83 20.06 6.62 -4.35
C ILE A 83 19.86 8.09 -4.02
N THR A 84 18.60 8.53 -4.10
CA THR A 84 18.19 9.90 -3.76
C THR A 84 17.60 9.96 -2.36
N GLU A 85 17.37 11.16 -1.86
CA GLU A 85 16.64 11.39 -0.60
C GLU A 85 15.25 10.77 -0.58
N HIS A 86 14.63 10.54 -1.74
CA HIS A 86 13.29 9.96 -1.84
C HIS A 86 13.28 8.43 -1.69
N ILE A 87 14.41 7.76 -1.87
CA ILE A 87 14.48 6.28 -1.85
C ILE A 87 15.52 5.71 -0.89
N VAL A 88 16.20 6.55 -0.10
CA VAL A 88 17.22 6.13 0.86
C VAL A 88 16.68 5.15 1.90
N VAL A 89 15.43 5.31 2.35
CA VAL A 89 14.79 4.38 3.31
C VAL A 89 14.43 3.06 2.62
N HIS A 90 13.96 3.07 1.36
CA HIS A 90 13.76 1.85 0.58
C HIS A 90 15.04 1.04 0.49
N PHE A 91 16.16 1.73 0.22
CA PHE A 91 17.47 1.11 0.13
C PHE A 91 17.92 0.53 1.48
N ALA A 92 17.80 1.29 2.58
CA ALA A 92 18.12 0.80 3.93
C ALA A 92 17.35 -0.48 4.29
N VAL A 93 16.03 -0.48 4.05
CA VAL A 93 15.14 -1.59 4.35
C VAL A 93 15.46 -2.81 3.48
N ARG A 94 15.74 -2.62 2.19
CA ARG A 94 16.19 -3.69 1.28
C ARG A 94 17.43 -4.42 1.80
N PHE A 95 18.35 -3.70 2.45
CA PHE A 95 19.58 -4.25 3.03
C PHE A 95 19.42 -4.74 4.47
N GLN A 96 18.19 -4.85 5.00
CA GLN A 96 17.90 -5.28 6.38
C GLN A 96 18.47 -4.34 7.45
N ALA A 97 18.37 -3.03 7.23
CA ALA A 97 18.76 -2.06 8.24
C ALA A 97 17.94 -2.24 9.53
N PRO A 98 18.57 -2.15 10.72
CA PRO A 98 17.88 -2.25 11.99
C PRO A 98 16.95 -1.05 12.20
N LEU A 99 15.96 -1.20 13.09
CA LEU A 99 14.96 -0.16 13.38
C LEU A 99 15.60 1.19 13.72
N ARG A 100 16.71 1.20 14.46
CA ARG A 100 17.42 2.44 14.83
C ARG A 100 17.92 3.18 13.60
N THR A 101 18.58 2.49 12.68
CA THR A 101 19.06 3.08 11.42
C THR A 101 17.89 3.57 10.56
N VAL A 102 16.82 2.77 10.41
CA VAL A 102 15.62 3.16 9.64
C VAL A 102 14.96 4.40 10.23
N SER A 103 14.84 4.46 11.56
CA SER A 103 14.27 5.59 12.30
C SER A 103 15.12 6.87 12.22
N LEU A 104 16.44 6.72 12.10
CA LEU A 104 17.34 7.85 11.87
C LEU A 104 17.18 8.41 10.46
N LEU A 105 17.26 7.53 9.44
CA LEU A 105 17.14 7.92 8.05
C LEU A 105 15.77 8.52 7.72
N SER A 106 14.68 8.00 8.29
CA SER A 106 13.34 8.56 8.10
C SER A 106 13.17 9.97 8.67
N LYS A 107 13.91 10.31 9.73
CA LYS A 107 13.90 11.67 10.32
C LYS A 107 14.71 12.65 9.50
N LEU A 108 15.85 12.22 8.96
CA LEU A 108 16.71 13.04 8.11
C LEU A 108 16.10 13.24 6.72
N TYR A 109 15.45 12.21 6.18
CA TYR A 109 14.86 12.18 4.84
C TYR A 109 13.37 11.81 4.90
N PRO A 110 12.50 12.69 5.44
CA PRO A 110 11.08 12.40 5.60
C PRO A 110 10.36 12.17 4.28
N SER A 111 10.82 12.81 3.20
CA SER A 111 10.30 12.60 1.84
C SER A 111 10.39 11.14 1.40
N SER A 112 11.37 10.38 1.90
CA SER A 112 11.54 8.96 1.56
C SER A 112 10.37 8.07 2.01
N ILE A 113 9.65 8.49 3.05
CA ILE A 113 8.53 7.72 3.60
C ILE A 113 7.27 7.86 2.73
N SER A 114 7.10 9.02 2.09
CA SER A 114 5.91 9.36 1.31
C SER A 114 6.12 9.31 -0.20
N SER A 115 7.36 9.09 -0.65
CA SER A 115 7.68 8.97 -2.08
C SER A 115 7.72 7.50 -2.49
N PRO A 116 7.03 7.10 -3.57
CA PRO A 116 7.24 5.79 -4.16
C PRO A 116 8.58 5.72 -4.91
N ASP A 117 9.15 4.53 -5.04
CA ASP A 117 10.28 4.27 -5.94
C ASP A 117 9.82 4.22 -7.42
N ALA A 118 10.76 3.95 -8.33
CA ALA A 118 10.48 3.87 -9.77
C ALA A 118 9.46 2.77 -10.17
N CYS A 119 9.16 1.82 -9.27
CA CYS A 119 8.13 0.80 -9.47
C CYS A 119 6.84 1.12 -8.71
N GLY A 120 6.64 2.34 -8.20
CA GLY A 120 5.46 2.69 -7.41
C GLY A 120 5.48 2.16 -5.97
N ARG A 121 6.62 1.63 -5.49
CA ARG A 121 6.69 0.98 -4.18
C ARG A 121 7.06 1.97 -3.08
N TYR A 122 6.35 1.89 -1.96
CA TYR A 122 6.73 2.59 -0.74
C TYR A 122 7.72 1.77 0.08
N PRO A 123 8.38 2.34 1.10
CA PRO A 123 9.28 1.58 1.97
C PRO A 123 8.63 0.35 2.58
N VAL A 124 7.32 0.38 2.87
CA VAL A 124 6.57 -0.77 3.40
C VAL A 124 6.46 -1.93 2.41
N HIS A 125 6.29 -1.68 1.10
CA HIS A 125 6.32 -2.74 0.08
C HIS A 125 7.70 -3.41 0.06
N VAL A 126 8.77 -2.61 0.09
CA VAL A 126 10.15 -3.11 0.10
C VAL A 126 10.44 -3.88 1.39
N ALA A 127 9.97 -3.40 2.54
CA ALA A 127 10.09 -4.08 3.83
C ALA A 127 9.45 -5.46 3.81
N CYS A 128 8.24 -5.57 3.25
CA CYS A 128 7.51 -6.82 3.13
C CYS A 128 8.21 -7.79 2.16
N LYS A 129 8.67 -7.28 1.01
CA LYS A 129 9.38 -8.07 0.01
C LYS A 129 10.65 -8.71 0.58
N TRP A 130 11.40 -7.98 1.38
CA TRP A 130 12.67 -8.45 1.94
C TRP A 130 12.54 -9.01 3.36
N SER A 131 11.33 -9.26 3.86
CA SER A 131 11.12 -9.87 5.18
C SER A 131 11.73 -9.09 6.34
N ALA A 132 11.65 -7.75 6.30
CA ALA A 132 12.10 -6.90 7.40
C ALA A 132 11.37 -7.27 8.71
N THR A 133 12.01 -6.97 9.85
CA THR A 133 11.46 -7.33 11.17
C THR A 133 10.09 -6.69 11.41
N PRO A 134 9.20 -7.33 12.19
CA PRO A 134 7.89 -6.76 12.53
C PRO A 134 7.98 -5.35 13.11
N ASP A 135 9.04 -5.03 13.86
CA ASP A 135 9.25 -3.70 14.44
C ASP A 135 9.54 -2.63 13.37
N VAL A 136 10.37 -2.96 12.37
CA VAL A 136 10.64 -2.08 11.22
C VAL A 136 9.35 -1.87 10.43
N VAL A 137 8.61 -2.94 10.15
CA VAL A 137 7.33 -2.84 9.42
C VAL A 137 6.33 -1.99 10.21
N ASN A 138 6.15 -2.25 11.51
CA ASN A 138 5.25 -1.48 12.37
C ASN A 138 5.63 0.01 12.38
N TYR A 139 6.92 0.31 12.46
CA TYR A 139 7.40 1.69 12.40
C TYR A 139 7.01 2.38 11.09
N LEU A 140 7.24 1.74 9.94
CA LEU A 140 6.89 2.29 8.63
C LEU A 140 5.38 2.45 8.46
N VAL A 141 4.59 1.47 8.89
CA VAL A 141 3.11 1.52 8.87
C VAL A 141 2.59 2.69 9.69
N ARG A 142 3.21 2.97 10.85
CA ARG A 142 2.83 4.12 11.69
C ARG A 142 3.16 5.46 11.05
N LEU A 143 4.22 5.55 10.25
CA LEU A 143 4.57 6.80 9.57
C LEU A 143 3.71 7.04 8.32
N ASN A 144 3.32 5.97 7.62
CA ASN A 144 2.51 6.08 6.40
C ASN A 144 1.61 4.85 6.24
N SER A 145 0.46 4.86 6.92
CA SER A 145 -0.50 3.75 6.91
C SER A 145 -1.25 3.63 5.59
N SER A 146 -1.50 4.75 4.89
CA SER A 146 -2.22 4.75 3.61
C SER A 146 -1.48 3.96 2.53
N ALA A 147 -0.14 3.99 2.52
CA ALA A 147 0.69 3.19 1.62
C ALA A 147 0.48 1.68 1.74
N CYS A 148 -0.07 1.17 2.86
CA CYS A 148 -0.35 -0.25 3.04
C CYS A 148 -1.45 -0.79 2.11
N GLY A 149 -2.30 0.08 1.58
CA GLY A 149 -3.36 -0.28 0.64
C GLY A 149 -3.08 0.10 -0.81
N VAL A 150 -1.94 0.76 -1.10
CA VAL A 150 -1.60 1.24 -2.44
C VAL A 150 -0.98 0.10 -3.26
N GLN A 151 -1.49 -0.09 -4.47
CA GLN A 151 -0.92 -0.98 -5.46
C GLN A 151 0.26 -0.29 -6.16
N ASP A 152 1.37 -1.00 -6.30
CA ASP A 152 2.52 -0.53 -7.05
C ASP A 152 2.30 -0.69 -8.57
N SER A 153 3.34 -0.46 -9.38
CA SER A 153 3.24 -0.57 -10.85
C SER A 153 2.95 -1.97 -11.39
N PHE A 154 2.91 -3.01 -10.53
CA PHE A 154 2.51 -4.37 -10.88
C PHE A 154 1.12 -4.74 -10.33
N GLY A 155 0.38 -3.75 -9.81
CA GLY A 155 -0.86 -4.01 -9.09
C GLY A 155 -0.64 -4.60 -7.69
N LYS A 156 0.61 -4.68 -7.18
CA LYS A 156 0.91 -5.40 -5.93
C LYS A 156 0.87 -4.47 -4.72
N THR A 157 0.12 -4.89 -3.70
CA THR A 157 0.14 -4.28 -2.36
C THR A 157 1.26 -4.90 -1.50
N PRO A 158 1.64 -4.31 -0.35
CA PRO A 158 2.59 -4.93 0.56
C PRO A 158 2.19 -6.35 1.01
N MET A 159 0.88 -6.62 1.10
CA MET A 159 0.37 -7.96 1.45
C MET A 159 0.70 -9.02 0.39
N HIS A 160 0.70 -8.66 -0.90
CA HIS A 160 1.16 -9.55 -1.98
C HIS A 160 2.64 -9.90 -1.78
N TYR A 161 3.45 -8.89 -1.48
CA TYR A 161 4.87 -9.09 -1.22
C TYR A 161 5.14 -9.99 0.00
N VAL A 162 4.34 -9.87 1.07
CA VAL A 162 4.43 -10.80 2.20
C VAL A 162 4.09 -12.23 1.76
N ALA A 163 2.98 -12.41 1.04
CA ALA A 163 2.54 -13.73 0.62
C ALA A 163 3.52 -14.43 -0.35
N GLU A 164 4.12 -13.67 -1.25
CA GLU A 164 4.99 -14.19 -2.31
C GLU A 164 6.44 -14.38 -1.86
N PHE A 165 6.99 -13.42 -1.13
CA PHE A 165 8.44 -13.38 -0.88
C PHE A 165 8.84 -13.63 0.56
N TYR A 166 7.93 -13.51 1.54
CA TYR A 166 8.35 -13.47 2.95
C TYR A 166 9.10 -14.72 3.37
N VAL A 167 8.61 -15.91 3.00
CA VAL A 167 9.24 -17.20 3.30
C VAL A 167 10.59 -17.34 2.58
N ALA A 168 10.64 -16.98 1.29
CA ALA A 168 11.83 -17.11 0.46
C ALA A 168 12.96 -16.14 0.86
N ASN A 169 12.60 -14.93 1.27
CA ASN A 169 13.54 -13.87 1.64
C ASN A 169 13.76 -13.75 3.14
N TYR A 170 13.14 -14.62 3.95
CA TYR A 170 13.44 -14.70 5.38
C TYR A 170 14.87 -15.20 5.56
N GLN A 171 15.80 -14.26 5.58
CA GLN A 171 17.18 -14.55 5.93
C GLN A 171 17.16 -14.98 7.40
N LEU A 172 17.61 -16.21 7.67
CA LEU A 172 17.98 -16.65 9.00
C LEU A 172 19.32 -16.01 9.37
N PRO A 173 19.34 -14.87 10.10
CA PRO A 173 20.36 -14.76 11.12
C PRO A 173 19.91 -13.93 12.33
N LEU A 174 20.07 -14.54 13.51
CA LEU A 174 19.99 -14.05 14.90
C LEU A 174 19.05 -15.00 15.65
N GLU A 175 19.65 -15.76 16.57
CA GLU A 175 19.07 -16.55 17.65
C GLU A 175 17.53 -16.63 17.64
N MET A 176 16.96 -17.84 17.54
CA MET A 176 15.88 -18.40 18.38
C MET A 176 14.74 -17.52 18.98
N LEU A 177 14.60 -16.23 18.63
CA LEU A 177 13.84 -15.22 19.38
C LEU A 177 12.51 -14.92 18.68
N TYR A 178 12.47 -15.03 17.35
CA TYR A 178 11.24 -14.88 16.58
C TYR A 178 11.09 -16.03 15.58
N PRO A 179 10.22 -17.01 15.84
CA PRO A 179 9.81 -17.96 14.82
C PRO A 179 9.31 -17.22 13.57
N MET A 180 9.71 -17.67 12.38
CA MET A 180 9.33 -17.05 11.11
C MET A 180 7.82 -16.88 11.00
N ASP A 181 7.07 -17.92 11.36
CA ASP A 181 5.60 -17.91 11.34
C ASP A 181 5.02 -16.81 12.23
N GLU A 182 5.57 -16.60 13.44
CA GLU A 182 5.11 -15.55 14.36
C GLU A 182 5.47 -14.16 13.84
N SER A 183 6.64 -14.01 13.22
CA SER A 183 7.07 -12.75 12.58
C SER A 183 6.15 -12.39 11.42
N MET A 184 5.92 -13.35 10.51
CA MET A 184 5.03 -13.20 9.37
C MET A 184 3.61 -12.91 9.84
N MET A 185 3.13 -13.64 10.85
CA MET A 185 1.81 -13.44 11.45
C MET A 185 1.65 -12.01 11.98
N GLN A 186 2.67 -11.47 12.64
CA GLN A 186 2.64 -10.11 13.16
C GLN A 186 2.60 -9.08 12.02
N VAL A 187 3.41 -9.26 10.98
CA VAL A 187 3.40 -8.40 9.79
C VAL A 187 2.03 -8.43 9.10
N VAL A 188 1.43 -9.61 8.90
CA VAL A 188 0.08 -9.75 8.33
C VAL A 188 -0.96 -9.03 9.18
N LYS A 189 -0.90 -9.14 10.50
CA LYS A 189 -1.80 -8.42 11.41
C LYS A 189 -1.65 -6.91 11.31
N LEU A 190 -0.42 -6.41 11.22
CA LEU A 190 -0.13 -4.98 11.05
C LEU A 190 -0.73 -4.45 9.74
N LEU A 191 -0.43 -5.10 8.62
CA LEU A 191 -0.96 -4.72 7.30
C LEU A 191 -2.50 -4.84 7.25
N LYS A 192 -3.07 -5.89 7.84
CA LYS A 192 -4.52 -6.04 7.99
C LYS A 192 -5.12 -4.85 8.74
N SER A 193 -4.50 -4.43 9.85
CA SER A 193 -5.02 -3.34 10.66
C SER A 193 -4.94 -1.99 9.94
N ALA A 194 -3.92 -1.80 9.10
CA ALA A 194 -3.71 -0.56 8.35
C ALA A 194 -4.56 -0.49 7.07
N ALA A 195 -4.71 -1.60 6.35
CA ALA A 195 -5.40 -1.66 5.07
C ALA A 195 -6.15 -2.99 4.89
N PRO A 196 -7.27 -3.22 5.59
CA PRO A 196 -7.98 -4.52 5.58
C PRO A 196 -8.53 -4.90 4.20
N THR A 197 -8.88 -3.91 3.38
CA THR A 197 -9.44 -4.10 2.04
C THR A 197 -8.41 -4.59 1.03
N SER A 198 -7.12 -4.42 1.32
CA SER A 198 -6.01 -4.74 0.39
C SER A 198 -5.84 -6.24 0.13
N LEU A 199 -6.43 -7.10 0.96
CA LEU A 199 -6.36 -8.56 0.85
C LEU A 199 -7.14 -9.14 -0.34
N ASN A 200 -8.16 -8.41 -0.80
CA ASN A 200 -9.03 -8.83 -1.91
C ASN A 200 -8.66 -8.11 -3.22
N LEU A 201 -7.64 -7.25 -3.20
CA LEU A 201 -7.18 -6.61 -4.43
C LEU A 201 -6.41 -7.65 -5.24
N GLU A 202 -6.75 -7.72 -6.52
CA GLU A 202 -6.01 -8.49 -7.51
C GLU A 202 -4.91 -7.60 -8.08
N ASP A 203 -3.73 -8.19 -8.28
CA ASP A 203 -2.65 -7.56 -9.02
C ASP A 203 -2.88 -7.62 -10.55
N ASP A 204 -1.90 -7.16 -11.33
CA ASP A 204 -2.03 -7.15 -12.79
C ASP A 204 -2.05 -8.57 -13.41
N GLU A 205 -1.69 -9.60 -12.64
CA GLU A 205 -1.80 -11.01 -13.03
C GLU A 205 -3.16 -11.62 -12.63
N GLY A 206 -4.06 -10.84 -12.02
CA GLY A 206 -5.35 -11.30 -11.51
C GLY A 206 -5.20 -12.15 -10.24
N CYS A 207 -4.07 -12.06 -9.54
CA CYS A 207 -3.79 -12.82 -8.34
C CYS A 207 -3.93 -11.95 -7.10
N ASN A 208 -4.66 -12.45 -6.11
CA ASN A 208 -4.71 -11.83 -4.78
C ASN A 208 -3.62 -12.39 -3.86
N ALA A 209 -3.37 -11.70 -2.74
CA ALA A 209 -2.35 -12.10 -1.78
C ALA A 209 -2.56 -13.51 -1.17
N ILE A 210 -3.80 -14.00 -1.07
CA ILE A 210 -4.06 -15.34 -0.52
C ILE A 210 -3.66 -16.41 -1.54
N GLU A 211 -3.87 -16.18 -2.83
CA GLU A 211 -3.45 -17.09 -3.90
C GLU A 211 -1.92 -17.22 -3.94
N TYR A 212 -1.19 -16.10 -3.83
CA TYR A 212 0.27 -16.15 -3.65
C TYR A 212 0.68 -16.95 -2.42
N ALA A 213 -0.03 -16.79 -1.29
CA ALA A 213 0.30 -17.52 -0.06
C ALA A 213 0.10 -19.03 -0.22
N LEU A 214 -0.91 -19.46 -0.97
CA LEU A 214 -1.14 -20.86 -1.30
C LEU A 214 -0.07 -21.41 -2.25
N VAL A 215 0.31 -20.65 -3.26
CA VAL A 215 1.35 -21.05 -4.24
C VAL A 215 2.73 -21.16 -3.60
N ASN A 216 3.02 -20.34 -2.59
CA ASN A 216 4.31 -20.30 -1.90
C ASN A 216 4.34 -21.11 -0.59
N ASP A 217 3.39 -22.03 -0.39
CA ASP A 217 3.32 -22.94 0.77
C ASP A 217 3.39 -22.22 2.14
N VAL A 218 2.79 -21.04 2.24
CA VAL A 218 2.74 -20.28 3.49
C VAL A 218 1.97 -21.07 4.55
N ASN A 219 2.43 -20.99 5.81
CA ASN A 219 1.80 -21.71 6.92
C ASN A 219 0.28 -21.45 7.00
N ILE A 220 -0.50 -22.53 7.05
CA ILE A 220 -1.96 -22.48 7.09
C ILE A 220 -2.52 -21.60 8.23
N LYS A 221 -1.79 -21.45 9.33
CA LYS A 221 -2.19 -20.53 10.42
C LYS A 221 -2.17 -19.08 9.95
N VAL A 222 -1.14 -18.66 9.21
CA VAL A 222 -1.01 -17.31 8.65
C VAL A 222 -2.12 -17.09 7.60
N ILE A 223 -2.33 -18.05 6.70
CA ILE A 223 -3.41 -18.00 5.70
C ILE A 223 -4.78 -17.85 6.38
N LYS A 224 -5.06 -18.60 7.45
CA LYS A 224 -6.30 -18.46 8.23
C LYS A 224 -6.47 -17.06 8.82
N VAL A 225 -5.38 -16.40 9.23
CA VAL A 225 -5.45 -15.01 9.73
C VAL A 225 -5.71 -14.02 8.61
N MET A 226 -5.11 -14.22 7.44
CA MET A 226 -5.43 -13.46 6.22
C MET A 226 -6.92 -13.60 5.88
N GLN A 227 -7.48 -14.82 5.87
CA GLN A 227 -8.89 -15.06 5.57
C GLN A 227 -9.87 -14.51 6.62
N ARG A 228 -9.54 -14.59 7.92
CA ARG A 228 -10.40 -14.04 8.98
C ARG A 228 -10.61 -12.54 8.82
N ALA A 229 -9.59 -11.83 8.33
CA ALA A 229 -9.70 -10.41 8.01
C ALA A 229 -10.80 -10.08 7.00
N CYS A 230 -10.87 -10.85 5.92
CA CYS A 230 -11.88 -10.65 4.88
C CYS A 230 -13.30 -10.85 5.45
N ARG A 231 -13.47 -11.80 6.37
CA ARG A 231 -14.75 -12.08 7.03
C ARG A 231 -15.15 -10.97 8.01
N ASP A 232 -14.20 -10.42 8.75
CA ASP A 232 -14.44 -9.33 9.70
C ASP A 232 -14.85 -8.05 8.95
N ASP A 233 -14.19 -7.71 7.84
CA ASP A 233 -14.52 -6.53 7.01
C ASP A 233 -15.94 -6.62 6.43
N TRP A 234 -16.34 -7.79 5.91
CA TRP A 234 -17.70 -8.01 5.42
C TRP A 234 -18.75 -7.86 6.54
N ARG A 235 -18.49 -8.41 7.74
CA ARG A 235 -19.39 -8.27 8.90
C ARG A 235 -19.47 -6.83 9.39
N GLN A 236 -18.36 -6.09 9.38
CA GLN A 236 -18.30 -4.69 9.80
C GLN A 236 -19.12 -3.81 8.84
N ARG A 237 -18.95 -4.00 7.52
CA ARG A 237 -19.73 -3.30 6.49
C ARG A 237 -21.23 -3.61 6.57
N SER A 238 -21.57 -4.89 6.79
CA SER A 238 -22.96 -5.32 6.96
C SER A 238 -23.59 -4.69 8.22
N LYS A 239 -22.90 -4.70 9.36
CA LYS A 239 -23.38 -4.05 10.59
C LYS A 239 -23.49 -2.52 10.46
N ALA A 240 -22.52 -1.86 9.84
CA ALA A 240 -22.57 -0.42 9.60
C ALA A 240 -23.75 -0.01 8.71
N SER A 241 -24.07 -0.83 7.69
CA SER A 241 -25.24 -0.62 6.85
C SER A 241 -26.57 -0.82 7.60
N ASP A 242 -26.65 -1.83 8.46
CA ASP A 242 -27.83 -2.14 9.27
C ASP A 242 -28.06 -1.09 10.37
N GLU A 243 -27.01 -0.62 11.05
CA GLU A 243 -27.08 0.51 11.98
C GLU A 243 -27.48 1.82 11.29
N GLY A 244 -26.94 2.08 10.08
CA GLY A 244 -27.34 3.24 9.29
C GLY A 244 -28.79 3.17 8.81
N LEU A 245 -29.32 1.99 8.58
CA LEU A 245 -30.74 1.78 8.26
C LEU A 245 -31.63 1.96 9.51
N ARG A 246 -31.22 1.41 10.66
CA ARG A 246 -31.93 1.58 11.94
C ARG A 246 -31.97 3.03 12.40
N ARG A 247 -30.88 3.80 12.28
CA ARG A 247 -30.87 5.23 12.58
C ARG A 247 -31.88 5.99 11.72
N ARG A 248 -31.86 5.79 10.40
CA ARG A 248 -32.84 6.40 9.48
C ARG A 248 -34.28 6.04 9.81
N HIS A 249 -34.54 4.79 10.20
CA HIS A 249 -35.87 4.36 10.60
C HIS A 249 -36.32 5.01 11.92
N SER A 250 -35.41 5.12 12.90
CA SER A 250 -35.69 5.80 14.17
C SER A 250 -35.95 7.29 13.99
N ASP A 251 -35.26 7.96 13.06
CA ASP A 251 -35.45 9.37 12.77
C ASP A 251 -36.83 9.60 12.12
N LEU A 252 -37.22 8.75 11.15
CA LEU A 252 -38.55 8.78 10.55
C LEU A 252 -39.68 8.57 11.56
N ILE A 253 -39.49 7.68 12.55
CA ILE A 253 -40.50 7.46 13.61
C ILE A 253 -40.68 8.72 14.45
N LYS A 254 -39.60 9.39 14.82
CA LYS A 254 -39.67 10.65 15.59
C LYS A 254 -40.36 11.76 14.83
N ASP A 255 -40.05 11.91 13.53
CA ASP A 255 -40.71 12.89 12.67
C ASP A 255 -42.23 12.63 12.59
N LEU A 256 -42.63 11.36 12.55
CA LEU A 256 -44.04 10.94 12.53
C LEU A 256 -44.74 11.20 13.87
N GLU A 257 -44.06 10.92 14.98
CA GLU A 257 -44.55 11.22 16.33
C GLU A 257 -44.76 12.73 16.51
N GLU A 258 -43.81 13.56 16.08
CA GLU A 258 -43.89 15.03 16.13
C GLU A 258 -45.05 15.58 15.28
N LEU A 259 -45.23 15.03 14.07
CA LEU A 259 -46.36 15.37 13.21
C LEU A 259 -47.71 14.97 13.85
N THR A 260 -47.78 13.83 14.53
CA THR A 260 -49.03 13.43 15.21
C THR A 260 -49.35 14.29 16.43
N MET A 261 -48.34 14.73 17.19
CA MET A 261 -48.55 15.64 18.32
C MET A 261 -49.04 17.02 17.85
N THR A 262 -48.44 17.57 16.79
CA THR A 262 -48.89 18.85 16.21
C THR A 262 -50.33 18.76 15.68
N LEU A 263 -50.69 17.68 14.97
CA LEU A 263 -52.07 17.46 14.53
C LEU A 263 -53.05 17.32 15.70
N GLN A 264 -52.66 16.66 16.79
CA GLN A 264 -53.49 16.55 17.99
C GLN A 264 -53.67 17.89 18.70
N GLU A 265 -52.64 18.73 18.74
CA GLU A 265 -52.71 20.09 19.27
C GLU A 265 -53.60 20.99 18.39
N ASP A 266 -53.50 20.90 17.07
CA ASP A 266 -54.38 21.61 16.13
C ASP A 266 -55.83 21.18 16.27
N MET A 267 -56.10 19.88 16.44
CA MET A 267 -57.45 19.37 16.72
C MET A 267 -58.00 19.82 18.08
N ARG A 268 -57.12 20.04 19.06
CA ARG A 268 -57.50 20.48 20.41
C ARG A 268 -57.72 21.99 20.49
N ASN A 269 -57.02 22.75 19.65
CA ASN A 269 -57.14 24.21 19.52
C ASN A 269 -58.19 24.61 18.44
N GLY A 270 -58.68 23.64 17.66
CA GLY A 270 -59.63 23.82 16.57
C GLY A 270 -61.11 23.82 16.99
N GLY A 271 -61.52 24.90 17.65
CA GLY A 271 -62.89 25.40 17.69
C GLY A 271 -62.80 26.85 18.15
N CYS A 272 -62.98 27.88 17.34
CA CYS A 272 -63.83 28.08 16.18
C CYS A 272 -63.11 29.07 15.25
N ASP A 273 -63.09 28.84 13.94
CA ASP A 273 -63.58 29.81 12.95
C ASP A 273 -63.30 29.31 11.54
N ASN A 274 -64.34 29.39 10.71
CA ASN A 274 -64.29 29.12 9.29
C ASN A 274 -63.31 30.08 8.61
N ASP A 275 -62.15 29.58 8.21
CA ASP A 275 -61.47 30.02 6.99
C ASP A 275 -60.42 28.98 6.60
N LEU A 276 -60.71 28.22 5.52
CA LEU A 276 -59.72 27.41 4.83
C LEU A 276 -58.57 28.31 4.37
N LYS A 277 -57.43 28.25 5.06
CA LYS A 277 -56.13 28.60 4.49
C LYS A 277 -55.24 27.38 4.47
N PHE A 278 -55.34 26.64 3.36
CA PHE A 278 -54.23 25.81 2.86
C PHE A 278 -53.04 26.73 2.61
N ALA A 279 -52.17 26.91 3.61
CA ALA A 279 -50.86 27.53 3.46
C ALA A 279 -49.79 26.45 3.65
N HIS A 280 -49.43 25.84 2.51
CA HIS A 280 -48.23 25.08 2.22
C HIS A 280 -47.14 25.05 3.32
N HIS A 281 -47.10 23.96 4.10
CA HIS A 281 -45.84 23.45 4.64
C HIS A 281 -45.25 22.44 3.64
N SER A 282 -44.84 22.95 2.48
CA SER A 282 -43.87 22.26 1.62
C SER A 282 -42.53 22.94 1.80
N ALA A 283 -41.71 22.36 2.68
CA ALA A 283 -40.27 22.59 2.68
C ALA A 283 -39.56 21.31 3.13
N LEU A 284 -39.77 20.24 2.36
CA LEU A 284 -38.73 19.21 2.18
C LEU A 284 -37.55 19.88 1.44
N THR A 285 -36.78 20.71 2.15
CA THR A 285 -35.44 21.06 1.69
C THR A 285 -34.49 19.95 2.12
N THR A 286 -34.32 18.99 1.22
CA THR A 286 -33.14 18.14 1.17
C THR A 286 -31.91 19.05 1.03
N ARG A 287 -31.27 19.44 2.13
CA ARG A 287 -29.98 20.14 2.09
C ARG A 287 -28.87 19.13 1.79
N ARG A 288 -28.83 18.64 0.55
CA ARG A 288 -27.60 18.14 -0.06
C ARG A 288 -26.63 19.33 -0.14
N ARG A 289 -25.52 19.26 0.60
CA ARG A 289 -24.33 20.05 0.27
C ARG A 289 -23.85 19.57 -1.10
N GLY A 290 -24.19 20.32 -2.14
CA GLY A 290 -23.75 20.13 -3.51
C GLY A 290 -23.36 21.49 -4.08
N SER A 291 -22.16 21.51 -4.65
CA SER A 291 -21.41 22.64 -5.17
C SER A 291 -22.19 23.54 -6.12
N MET A 292 -21.83 24.83 -6.04
CA MET A 292 -22.05 25.90 -6.99
C MET A 292 -21.74 25.48 -8.43
N VAL A 293 -22.75 25.52 -9.31
CA VAL A 293 -22.59 25.69 -10.76
C VAL A 293 -23.75 26.56 -11.25
N GLN A 294 -23.42 27.75 -11.77
CA GLN A 294 -24.36 28.64 -12.43
C GLN A 294 -24.76 28.07 -13.80
N VAL A 295 -26.05 28.02 -14.12
CA VAL A 295 -26.51 28.15 -15.51
C VAL A 295 -27.83 28.91 -15.56
N SER A 296 -27.83 29.97 -16.35
CA SER A 296 -28.91 30.91 -16.63
C SER A 296 -30.02 30.31 -17.51
N ASN A 297 -31.26 30.65 -17.13
CA ASN A 297 -32.44 30.96 -17.96
C ASN A 297 -32.60 30.34 -19.35
N GLY A 298 -33.77 29.72 -19.56
CA GLY A 298 -34.56 30.08 -20.75
C GLY A 298 -35.37 28.97 -21.41
N ARG A 299 -36.64 28.87 -20.95
CA ARG A 299 -37.86 28.74 -21.77
C ARG A 299 -38.12 27.43 -22.53
N VAL A 300 -39.28 26.88 -22.18
CA VAL A 300 -40.01 25.74 -22.76
C VAL A 300 -40.49 26.04 -24.18
N HIS A 301 -40.30 25.09 -25.10
CA HIS A 301 -41.29 24.81 -26.14
C HIS A 301 -41.39 23.31 -26.43
N VAL A 302 -42.63 22.93 -26.72
CA VAL A 302 -43.20 21.59 -26.83
C VAL A 302 -43.02 21.09 -28.28
N ASP A 303 -43.22 19.77 -28.45
CA ASP A 303 -43.53 19.02 -29.68
C ASP A 303 -42.41 18.10 -30.23
N ASP A 304 -42.48 16.84 -29.78
CA ASP A 304 -42.77 15.62 -30.57
C ASP A 304 -41.95 15.24 -31.84
N PRO A 305 -42.01 13.96 -32.27
CA PRO A 305 -40.82 13.16 -32.59
C PRO A 305 -40.61 12.95 -34.10
N ALA A 306 -39.36 12.72 -34.51
CA ALA A 306 -38.95 11.71 -35.51
C ALA A 306 -37.51 11.96 -36.03
N ALA A 307 -36.88 10.84 -36.42
CA ALA A 307 -35.85 10.70 -37.46
C ALA A 307 -34.35 10.86 -37.06
N ASP A 308 -33.72 9.71 -36.86
CA ASP A 308 -32.43 9.27 -37.46
C ASP A 308 -32.32 9.79 -38.92
N PRO A 309 -31.15 10.16 -39.51
CA PRO A 309 -29.95 9.31 -39.56
C PRO A 309 -28.56 10.00 -39.65
N GLN A 310 -27.54 9.15 -39.65
CA GLN A 310 -26.23 9.24 -40.35
C GLN A 310 -24.95 9.38 -39.51
N LYS A 311 -24.24 8.24 -39.45
CA LYS A 311 -22.77 8.12 -39.41
C LYS A 311 -22.12 8.85 -40.61
N PRO A 312 -20.84 9.25 -40.45
CA PRO A 312 -19.87 9.13 -41.51
C PRO A 312 -18.77 8.12 -41.15
N THR A 313 -18.71 7.09 -41.99
CA THR A 313 -17.51 6.32 -42.36
C THR A 313 -16.37 7.22 -42.82
N THR A 314 -15.12 6.87 -42.46
CA THR A 314 -13.92 6.89 -43.32
C THR A 314 -12.72 6.42 -42.48
N VAL A 315 -11.67 5.74 -42.96
CA VAL A 315 -11.31 5.07 -44.21
C VAL A 315 -10.08 4.22 -43.86
N ALA A 316 -9.96 3.06 -44.48
CA ALA A 316 -8.79 2.20 -44.43
C ALA A 316 -7.55 2.85 -45.07
N ALA A 317 -6.36 2.60 -44.52
CA ALA A 317 -5.11 2.71 -45.26
C ALA A 317 -4.33 1.40 -45.10
N ARG A 318 -4.20 0.70 -46.21
CA ARG A 318 -3.33 -0.47 -46.46
C ARG A 318 -2.31 0.00 -47.49
N SER A 319 -1.02 -0.25 -47.22
CA SER A 319 0.13 -0.37 -48.15
C SER A 319 1.38 0.12 -47.40
N ALA A 320 2.56 -0.48 -47.45
CA ALA A 320 3.12 -1.66 -48.10
C ALA A 320 4.35 -2.06 -47.28
#